data_AF-A0A7S4CTE9-F1
#
_entry.id   AF-A0A7S4CTE9-F1
#
_cell.length_a   1.000
_cell.length_b   1.000
_cell.length_c   1.000
_cell.angle_alpha   90.00
_cell.angle_beta   90.00
_cell.angle_gamma   90.00
#
_symmetry.space_group_name_H-M   'P 1'
#
loop_
_entity.id
_entity.type
_entity.pdbx_description
1 polymer ?
#
loop_
_entity_poly.entity_id
_entity_poly.type
_entity_poly.pdbx_seq_one_letter_code
_entity_poly.pdbx_strand_id
1 'polypeptide(L)'
;ATGTAVGAGLLTLAVVWYAWRPRSRAHLDPAPSLASGRRRLRRAGLPAAAPYNPSAKSLQSLQRFRATQQDKPCARQATLWGSRDWDPALGLEGNVRRSVPGLLHLIEWVRWHVDRICAPQAMAMPDPWEHRDWIRRTLPRHPDKGRACVDAFVLEVRGLEYHRDLAALGRTVRRVLLCLCAHDPAHQEGSEVPCMQSRALQRSHSEWTFTFAREPLAVMAFAPLYPPEHTRSLRGHPIPLVPSTAATSTSRSDNAGGGAMPGCPCGGISDAVVSQAAAGLDPGVKPNAPTDADYKHPSPAAATSSVVSGATSGVESDTPSAGGSGQSESCFLVFQPESSFLWYDIGDWVPGSLTNFHNPTTYREGIRKKFQAEGKNYPLTEEPLPMIHHTLRPVSPGELAPTWWKADEG
;
A
#
# COMPACT_ATOMS: atom_id res chain seq x y z
N ALA A 1 -43.53 -30.35 -47.80
CA ALA A 1 -42.54 -29.74 -48.70
C ALA A 1 -42.35 -28.30 -48.27
N THR A 2 -41.10 -27.87 -48.09
CA THR A 2 -40.59 -26.47 -47.96
C THR A 2 -41.25 -25.58 -46.90
N GLY A 3 -40.58 -24.92 -45.96
CA GLY A 3 -39.19 -24.60 -45.73
C GLY A 3 -39.10 -23.65 -44.52
N THR A 4 -37.91 -23.58 -43.95
CA THR A 4 -37.38 -22.74 -42.86
C THR A 4 -37.75 -21.24 -42.85
N ALA A 5 -37.90 -20.65 -41.66
CA ALA A 5 -37.08 -19.51 -41.20
C ALA A 5 -37.34 -19.14 -39.72
N VAL A 6 -36.23 -19.05 -38.97
CA VAL A 6 -36.09 -18.50 -37.61
C VAL A 6 -35.85 -17.00 -37.71
N GLY A 7 -36.35 -16.20 -36.75
CA GLY A 7 -35.67 -14.94 -36.41
C GLY A 7 -36.49 -13.80 -35.83
N ALA A 8 -35.96 -13.25 -34.73
CA ALA A 8 -36.15 -11.92 -34.14
C ALA A 8 -37.44 -11.70 -33.32
N GLY A 9 -37.40 -11.20 -32.09
CA GLY A 9 -36.31 -10.53 -31.39
C GLY A 9 -36.85 -9.30 -30.65
N LEU A 10 -36.91 -9.42 -29.31
CA LEU A 10 -36.93 -8.38 -28.29
C LEU A 10 -36.90 -6.92 -28.76
N LEU A 11 -38.01 -6.21 -28.55
CA LEU A 11 -38.07 -4.75 -28.66
C LEU A 11 -39.14 -4.18 -27.73
N THR A 12 -38.84 -4.05 -26.44
CA THR A 12 -39.42 -2.99 -25.60
C THR A 12 -38.47 -2.64 -24.45
N LEU A 13 -37.38 -1.96 -24.81
CA LEU A 13 -36.44 -1.31 -23.92
C LEU A 13 -36.61 0.20 -24.09
N ALA A 14 -37.60 0.79 -23.42
CA ALA A 14 -37.73 2.24 -23.27
C ALA A 14 -38.76 2.52 -22.17
N VAL A 15 -38.44 3.44 -21.26
CA VAL A 15 -39.21 3.88 -20.08
C VAL A 15 -38.78 3.17 -18.78
N VAL A 16 -37.63 3.59 -18.25
CA VAL A 16 -37.31 3.94 -16.84
C VAL A 16 -35.79 4.19 -16.81
N TRP A 17 -35.34 5.30 -17.39
CA TRP A 17 -33.94 5.71 -17.24
C TRP A 17 -33.77 7.22 -17.28
N TYR A 18 -34.53 7.91 -16.42
CA TYR A 18 -34.40 9.34 -16.16
C TYR A 18 -34.73 9.61 -14.68
N ALA A 19 -33.80 9.30 -13.76
CA ALA A 19 -33.72 9.91 -12.42
C ALA A 19 -32.54 9.33 -11.61
N TRP A 20 -31.30 9.47 -12.08
CA TRP A 20 -30.15 9.41 -11.17
C TRP A 20 -29.10 10.43 -11.56
N ARG A 21 -29.45 11.71 -11.34
CA ARG A 21 -28.45 12.76 -11.14
C ARG A 21 -27.96 12.67 -9.69
N PRO A 22 -26.67 12.96 -9.43
CA PRO A 22 -26.15 13.04 -8.08
C PRO A 22 -26.82 14.23 -7.39
N ARG A 23 -27.76 13.94 -6.49
CA ARG A 23 -28.31 14.94 -5.57
C ARG A 23 -27.16 15.44 -4.70
N SER A 24 -27.01 16.76 -4.68
CA SER A 24 -26.13 17.51 -3.81
C SER A 24 -26.20 17.02 -2.37
N ARG A 25 -25.02 16.94 -1.73
CA ARG A 25 -24.83 16.75 -0.29
C ARG A 25 -25.66 17.78 0.47
N ALA A 26 -26.83 17.38 0.97
CA ALA A 26 -27.59 18.10 1.98
C ALA A 26 -28.02 17.10 3.04
N HIS A 27 -27.67 17.42 4.29
CA HIS A 27 -28.06 16.81 5.56
C HIS A 27 -28.98 15.58 5.46
N LEU A 28 -28.39 14.39 5.67
CA LEU A 28 -29.12 13.23 6.17
C LEU A 28 -28.93 13.20 7.68
N ASP A 29 -30.02 13.41 8.41
CA ASP A 29 -30.03 13.25 9.86
C ASP A 29 -29.70 11.79 10.23
N PRO A 30 -28.90 11.55 11.27
CA PRO A 30 -28.61 10.20 11.73
C PRO A 30 -29.86 9.59 12.37
N ALA A 31 -30.26 8.42 11.89
CA ALA A 31 -31.28 7.59 12.53
C ALA A 31 -30.92 7.32 14.01
N PRO A 32 -31.92 7.22 14.92
CA PRO A 32 -31.69 7.09 16.36
C PRO A 32 -30.90 5.83 16.72
N SER A 33 -30.06 5.97 17.74
CA SER A 33 -29.02 5.00 18.11
C SER A 33 -29.59 3.70 18.71
N LEU A 34 -29.34 2.58 18.05
CA LEU A 34 -29.35 1.26 18.69
C LEU A 34 -28.04 1.07 19.46
N ALA A 35 -28.11 1.44 20.73
CA ALA A 35 -27.07 1.28 21.73
C ALA A 35 -27.17 -0.10 22.39
N SER A 36 -26.54 -1.12 21.80
CA SER A 36 -26.16 -2.31 22.57
C SER A 36 -25.03 -3.06 21.84
N GLY A 37 -23.91 -3.24 22.55
CA GLY A 37 -22.90 -4.25 22.21
C GLY A 37 -21.77 -3.84 21.26
N ARG A 38 -21.95 -2.89 20.34
CA ARG A 38 -20.83 -2.46 19.49
C ARG A 38 -19.79 -1.74 20.35
N ARG A 39 -18.65 -2.40 20.61
CA ARG A 39 -17.38 -1.73 20.91
C ARG A 39 -16.99 -0.89 19.68
N ARG A 40 -17.78 0.13 19.35
CA ARG A 40 -17.24 1.30 18.64
C ARG A 40 -16.00 1.64 19.43
N LEU A 41 -14.82 1.60 18.80
CA LEU A 41 -13.60 2.25 19.30
C LEU A 41 -14.06 3.39 20.17
N ARG A 42 -13.91 3.25 21.49
CA ARG A 42 -14.58 4.16 22.42
C ARG A 42 -14.10 5.54 21.97
N ARG A 43 -15.02 6.38 21.48
CA ARG A 43 -14.72 7.76 21.05
C ARG A 43 -13.92 8.55 22.10
N ALA A 44 -13.86 8.04 23.33
CA ALA A 44 -13.08 8.52 24.46
C ALA A 44 -11.56 8.72 24.23
N GLY A 45 -10.98 8.29 23.10
CA GLY A 45 -9.56 8.54 22.82
C GLY A 45 -9.21 8.96 21.39
N LEU A 46 -10.18 8.96 20.47
CA LEU A 46 -9.91 9.42 19.11
C LEU A 46 -9.87 10.96 19.11
N PRO A 47 -8.86 11.58 18.49
CA PRO A 47 -8.77 13.04 18.45
C PRO A 47 -10.07 13.60 17.87
N ALA A 48 -10.51 14.76 18.42
CA ALA A 48 -11.55 15.57 17.80
C ALA A 48 -11.26 15.67 16.30
N ALA A 49 -12.33 15.60 15.48
CA ALA A 49 -12.30 15.50 14.02
C ALA A 49 -11.02 16.04 13.38
N ALA A 50 -10.45 15.28 12.43
CA ALA A 50 -9.19 15.63 11.78
C ALA A 50 -9.05 17.15 11.55
N PRO A 51 -7.93 17.78 11.96
CA PRO A 51 -7.78 19.24 11.94
C PRO A 51 -7.70 19.81 10.51
N TYR A 52 -7.89 18.95 9.51
CA TYR A 52 -7.99 19.26 8.10
C TYR A 52 -8.98 18.27 7.46
N ASN A 53 -9.52 18.60 6.29
CA ASN A 53 -10.34 17.67 5.52
C ASN A 53 -9.44 16.78 4.64
N PRO A 54 -9.19 15.50 4.98
CA PRO A 54 -8.34 14.61 4.18
C PRO A 54 -8.90 14.29 2.79
N SER A 55 -10.19 14.56 2.52
CA SER A 55 -10.78 14.40 1.18
C SER A 55 -10.70 15.67 0.31
N ALA A 56 -10.12 16.75 0.83
CA ALA A 56 -10.07 18.02 0.12
C ALA A 56 -9.12 17.94 -1.09
N LYS A 57 -9.65 18.17 -2.29
CA LYS A 57 -8.89 18.21 -3.55
C LYS A 57 -7.83 19.33 -3.59
N SER A 58 -7.89 20.27 -2.64
CA SER A 58 -6.92 21.35 -2.47
C SER A 58 -5.63 20.91 -1.76
N LEU A 59 -5.58 19.70 -1.17
CA LEU A 59 -4.36 19.19 -0.54
C LEU A 59 -3.26 18.97 -1.59
N GLN A 60 -2.06 19.48 -1.30
CA GLN A 60 -0.93 19.39 -2.22
C GLN A 60 -0.50 17.95 -2.44
N SER A 61 -0.58 17.11 -1.40
CA SER A 61 -0.30 15.67 -1.47
C SER A 61 -1.15 14.98 -2.54
N LEU A 62 -2.44 15.28 -2.60
CA LEU A 62 -3.36 14.75 -3.62
C LEU A 62 -3.12 15.36 -5.01
N GLN A 63 -2.83 16.66 -5.08
CA GLN A 63 -2.53 17.33 -6.35
C GLN A 63 -1.29 16.75 -7.03
N ARG A 64 -0.20 16.55 -6.27
CA ARG A 64 1.05 15.96 -6.78
C ARG A 64 0.89 14.49 -7.12
N PHE A 65 0.17 13.73 -6.30
CA PHE A 65 -0.07 12.30 -6.59
C PHE A 65 -1.00 12.08 -7.80
N ARG A 66 -1.75 13.09 -8.24
CA ARG A 66 -2.72 12.98 -9.32
C ARG A 66 -2.14 12.49 -10.64
N ALA A 67 -0.92 12.88 -10.99
CA ALA A 67 -0.24 12.40 -12.20
C ALA A 67 -0.02 10.88 -12.14
N THR A 68 0.43 10.38 -10.98
CA THR A 68 0.55 8.93 -10.72
C THR A 68 -0.79 8.23 -10.75
N GLN A 69 -1.83 8.82 -10.14
CA GLN A 69 -3.19 8.27 -10.18
C GLN A 69 -3.74 8.12 -11.61
N GLN A 70 -3.55 9.15 -12.45
CA GLN A 70 -3.99 9.14 -13.84
C GLN A 70 -3.24 8.11 -14.69
N ASP A 71 -1.99 7.82 -14.35
CA ASP A 71 -1.19 6.84 -15.07
C ASP A 71 -1.61 5.39 -14.78
N LYS A 72 -2.13 5.07 -13.59
CA LYS A 72 -2.43 3.69 -13.21
C LYS A 72 -3.92 3.34 -13.44
N PRO A 73 -4.25 2.34 -14.28
CA PRO A 73 -5.63 1.97 -14.60
C PRO A 73 -6.55 1.75 -13.39
N CYS A 74 -6.07 1.11 -12.33
CA CYS A 74 -6.84 0.86 -11.10
C CYS A 74 -6.97 2.10 -10.21
N ALA A 75 -6.03 3.05 -10.28
CA ALA A 75 -6.04 4.23 -9.42
C ALA A 75 -6.94 5.35 -9.96
N ARG A 76 -7.19 5.41 -11.28
CA ARG A 76 -8.07 6.41 -11.92
C ARG A 76 -9.47 6.47 -11.30
N GLN A 77 -9.94 5.33 -10.79
CA GLN A 77 -11.25 5.22 -10.17
C GLN A 77 -11.20 5.29 -8.64
N ALA A 78 -10.02 5.29 -8.00
CA ALA A 78 -9.90 5.29 -6.55
C ALA A 78 -10.37 6.61 -5.92
N THR A 79 -11.03 6.54 -4.76
CA THR A 79 -11.25 7.72 -3.91
C THR A 79 -10.00 7.93 -3.07
N LEU A 80 -9.30 9.03 -3.34
CA LEU A 80 -8.08 9.37 -2.62
C LEU A 80 -8.36 10.32 -1.46
N TRP A 81 -7.73 10.00 -0.34
CA TRP A 81 -7.63 10.79 0.87
C TRP A 81 -6.16 11.18 1.04
N GLY A 82 -5.86 12.41 1.44
CA GLY A 82 -4.50 12.94 1.50
C GLY A 82 -3.98 13.14 2.91
N SER A 83 -2.67 13.05 3.07
CA SER A 83 -1.94 13.61 4.20
C SER A 83 -2.09 15.13 4.23
N ARG A 84 -1.88 15.71 5.41
CA ARG A 84 -1.72 17.16 5.54
C ARG A 84 -0.51 17.60 4.70
N ASP A 85 -0.56 18.83 4.20
CA ASP A 85 0.54 19.39 3.43
C ASP A 85 1.87 19.32 4.21
N TRP A 86 2.92 18.97 3.47
CA TRP A 86 4.26 18.80 3.99
C TRP A 86 4.78 20.11 4.59
N ASP A 87 5.29 20.03 5.81
CA ASP A 87 5.90 21.13 6.52
C ASP A 87 7.42 20.91 6.63
N PRO A 88 8.25 21.73 5.96
CA PRO A 88 9.69 21.56 5.96
C PRO A 88 10.34 21.87 7.33
N ALA A 89 9.63 22.55 8.24
CA ALA A 89 10.12 22.77 9.60
C ALA A 89 10.01 21.52 10.49
N LEU A 90 9.34 20.47 10.02
CA LEU A 90 9.15 19.22 10.73
C LEU A 90 9.95 18.09 10.08
N GLY A 91 10.49 17.20 10.91
CA GLY A 91 11.03 15.93 10.43
C GLY A 91 9.95 14.99 9.88
N LEU A 92 10.38 13.86 9.31
CA LEU A 92 9.49 12.80 8.78
C LEU A 92 8.38 12.42 9.78
N GLU A 93 8.74 12.09 11.02
CA GLU A 93 7.79 11.66 12.05
C GLU A 93 6.80 12.76 12.43
N GLY A 94 7.23 14.04 12.38
CA GLY A 94 6.35 15.18 12.63
C GLY A 94 5.27 15.33 11.56
N ASN A 95 5.65 15.17 10.29
CA ASN A 95 4.72 15.17 9.16
C ASN A 95 3.78 13.95 9.16
N VAL A 96 4.29 12.76 9.51
CA VAL A 96 3.47 11.53 9.66
C VAL A 96 2.45 11.71 10.78
N ARG A 97 2.87 12.14 11.98
CA ARG A 97 1.99 12.37 13.14
C ARG A 97 0.83 13.31 12.81
N ARG A 98 1.11 14.41 12.10
CA ARG A 98 0.08 15.37 11.65
C ARG A 98 -0.95 14.78 10.69
N SER A 99 -0.61 13.68 10.03
CA SER A 99 -1.45 13.00 9.03
C SER A 99 -2.27 11.86 9.62
N VAL A 100 -1.94 11.39 10.83
CA VAL A 100 -2.67 10.32 11.55
C VAL A 100 -4.18 10.58 11.63
N PRO A 101 -4.68 11.77 12.00
CA PRO A 101 -6.13 12.00 12.06
C PRO A 101 -6.84 11.81 10.71
N GLY A 102 -6.15 12.11 9.60
CA GLY A 102 -6.69 11.91 8.26
C GLY A 102 -6.81 10.43 7.90
N LEU A 103 -5.81 9.61 8.27
CA LEU A 103 -5.85 8.16 8.08
C LEU A 103 -6.95 7.51 8.93
N LEU A 104 -7.11 7.94 10.19
CA LEU A 104 -8.21 7.49 11.05
C LEU A 104 -9.58 7.80 10.44
N HIS A 105 -9.75 9.00 9.88
CA HIS A 105 -10.99 9.38 9.21
C HIS A 105 -11.31 8.47 8.02
N LEU A 106 -10.31 8.10 7.21
CA LEU A 106 -10.50 7.13 6.14
C LEU A 106 -10.99 5.78 6.70
N ILE A 107 -10.37 5.27 7.75
CA ILE A 107 -10.74 3.97 8.34
C ILE A 107 -12.16 4.01 8.89
N GLU A 108 -12.52 5.08 9.62
CA GLU A 108 -13.90 5.27 10.10
C GLU A 108 -14.90 5.35 8.93
N TRP A 109 -14.53 6.01 7.83
CA TRP A 109 -15.36 6.11 6.64
C TRP A 109 -15.62 4.75 6.00
N VAL A 110 -14.56 3.95 5.78
CA VAL A 110 -14.69 2.61 5.20
C VAL A 110 -15.48 1.70 6.14
N ARG A 111 -15.23 1.79 7.45
CA ARG A 111 -16.00 1.06 8.46
C ARG A 111 -17.47 1.40 8.45
N TRP A 112 -17.79 2.68 8.41
CA TRP A 112 -19.17 3.13 8.32
C TRP A 112 -19.87 2.61 7.06
N HIS A 113 -19.16 2.55 5.92
CA HIS A 113 -19.72 1.98 4.69
C HIS A 113 -20.07 0.51 4.86
N VAL A 114 -19.11 -0.31 5.27
CA VAL A 114 -19.33 -1.76 5.47
C VAL A 114 -20.41 -1.98 6.53
N ASP A 115 -20.35 -1.30 7.68
CA ASP A 115 -21.36 -1.39 8.74
C ASP A 115 -22.76 -1.06 8.22
N ARG A 116 -22.90 -0.04 7.37
CA ARG A 116 -24.19 0.36 6.80
C ARG A 116 -24.75 -0.71 5.86
N ILE A 117 -23.90 -1.37 5.08
CA ILE A 117 -24.33 -2.44 4.19
C ILE A 117 -24.60 -3.74 4.96
N CYS A 118 -23.77 -4.06 5.93
CA CYS A 118 -23.93 -5.23 6.77
C CYS A 118 -25.03 -5.07 7.82
N ALA A 119 -25.49 -3.85 8.15
CA ALA A 119 -26.44 -3.60 9.24
C ALA A 119 -27.68 -4.52 9.25
N PRO A 120 -28.33 -4.84 8.11
CA PRO A 120 -29.47 -5.76 8.09
C PRO A 120 -29.11 -7.22 8.48
N GLN A 121 -27.85 -7.61 8.37
CA GLN A 121 -27.34 -8.97 8.61
C GLN A 121 -26.44 -9.06 9.87
N ALA A 122 -25.90 -7.94 10.33
CA ALA A 122 -24.88 -7.85 11.38
C ALA A 122 -25.42 -8.02 12.81
N MET A 123 -26.73 -8.23 13.00
CA MET A 123 -27.30 -8.40 14.34
C MET A 123 -26.84 -9.69 15.05
N ALA A 124 -26.18 -10.61 14.34
CA ALA A 124 -25.77 -11.91 14.89
C ALA A 124 -24.25 -12.08 15.12
N MET A 125 -23.39 -11.10 14.78
CA MET A 125 -21.93 -11.28 14.86
C MET A 125 -21.26 -10.28 15.80
N PRO A 126 -20.37 -10.75 16.69
CA PRO A 126 -19.71 -9.89 17.68
C PRO A 126 -18.71 -8.91 17.06
N ASP A 127 -18.09 -9.24 15.92
CA ASP A 127 -17.29 -8.29 15.13
C ASP A 127 -17.14 -8.78 13.66
N PRO A 128 -17.80 -8.13 12.67
CA PRO A 128 -17.65 -8.53 11.27
C PRO A 128 -16.21 -8.31 10.75
N TRP A 129 -15.41 -7.50 11.44
CA TRP A 129 -14.06 -7.11 11.04
C TRP A 129 -13.01 -8.17 11.36
N GLU A 130 -13.28 -9.08 12.30
CA GLU A 130 -12.42 -10.22 12.61
C GLU A 130 -12.58 -11.38 11.61
N HIS A 131 -13.60 -11.34 10.74
CA HIS A 131 -13.95 -12.45 9.86
C HIS A 131 -13.93 -12.05 8.38
N ARG A 132 -12.72 -11.93 7.79
CA ARG A 132 -12.51 -11.65 6.35
C ARG A 132 -13.35 -12.56 5.45
N ASP A 133 -13.40 -13.85 5.75
CA ASP A 133 -14.19 -14.82 4.97
C ASP A 133 -15.70 -14.61 5.09
N TRP A 134 -16.16 -14.05 6.20
CA TRP A 134 -17.55 -13.66 6.34
C TRP A 134 -17.86 -12.45 5.47
N ILE A 135 -17.02 -11.40 5.52
CA ILE A 135 -17.16 -10.21 4.66
C ILE A 135 -17.24 -10.63 3.19
N ARG A 136 -16.32 -11.51 2.74
CA ARG A 136 -16.31 -12.04 1.37
C ARG A 136 -17.60 -12.77 0.98
N ARG A 137 -18.17 -13.56 1.89
CA ARG A 137 -19.34 -14.41 1.62
C ARG A 137 -20.67 -13.65 1.71
N THR A 138 -20.74 -12.67 2.59
CA THR A 138 -22.00 -12.01 2.96
C THR A 138 -22.19 -10.65 2.32
N LEU A 139 -21.11 -9.93 2.00
CA LEU A 139 -21.25 -8.65 1.34
C LEU A 139 -21.90 -8.85 -0.04
N PRO A 140 -23.08 -8.25 -0.28
CA PRO A 140 -23.63 -8.25 -1.62
C PRO A 140 -22.61 -7.57 -2.53
N ARG A 141 -22.25 -8.26 -3.61
CA ARG A 141 -21.34 -7.71 -4.62
C ARG A 141 -21.85 -6.34 -5.04
N HIS A 142 -20.97 -5.35 -5.05
CA HIS A 142 -21.33 -3.99 -5.43
C HIS A 142 -22.08 -4.01 -6.78
N PRO A 143 -23.30 -3.46 -6.87
CA PRO A 143 -24.14 -3.56 -8.08
C PRO A 143 -23.45 -2.89 -9.28
N ASP A 144 -22.67 -1.84 -9.02
CA ASP A 144 -21.84 -1.18 -10.04
C ASP A 144 -20.42 -1.76 -10.07
N LYS A 145 -20.24 -3.01 -10.51
CA LYS A 145 -18.90 -3.60 -10.73
C LYS A 145 -18.00 -2.75 -11.64
N GLY A 146 -18.57 -1.87 -12.46
CA GLY A 146 -17.85 -0.98 -13.37
C GLY A 146 -17.18 0.24 -12.72
N ARG A 147 -17.48 0.55 -11.45
CA ARG A 147 -16.94 1.72 -10.72
C ARG A 147 -16.33 1.32 -9.38
N ALA A 148 -15.56 0.23 -9.36
CA ALA A 148 -14.79 -0.12 -8.17
C ALA A 148 -13.86 1.05 -7.81
N CYS A 149 -14.15 1.68 -6.68
CA CYS A 149 -13.56 2.94 -6.25
C CYS A 149 -12.84 2.69 -4.93
N VAL A 150 -11.75 1.92 -4.96
CA VAL A 150 -11.00 1.59 -3.74
C VAL A 150 -10.61 2.89 -3.05
N ASP A 151 -10.92 2.98 -1.76
CA ASP A 151 -10.48 4.11 -0.95
C ASP A 151 -9.01 3.93 -0.59
N ALA A 152 -8.24 5.02 -0.66
CA ALA A 152 -6.83 5.00 -0.34
C ALA A 152 -6.40 6.29 0.35
N PHE A 153 -5.53 6.19 1.35
CA PHE A 153 -4.85 7.32 1.96
C PHE A 153 -3.45 7.48 1.33
N VAL A 154 -3.14 8.67 0.86
CA VAL A 154 -1.89 9.04 0.23
C VAL A 154 -1.10 9.90 1.20
N LEU A 155 0.04 9.39 1.65
CA LEU A 155 1.02 10.12 2.44
C LEU A 155 2.16 10.57 1.54
N GLU A 156 2.34 11.88 1.40
CA GLU A 156 3.51 12.46 0.74
C GLU A 156 4.70 12.52 1.71
N VAL A 157 5.87 12.12 1.23
CA VAL A 157 7.15 12.29 1.93
C VAL A 157 8.07 13.11 1.03
N ARG A 158 8.56 14.26 1.52
CA ARG A 158 9.46 15.13 0.77
C ARG A 158 10.88 15.10 1.30
N GLY A 159 11.85 15.15 0.41
CA GLY A 159 13.29 15.15 0.69
C GLY A 159 13.98 13.99 -0.01
N LEU A 160 15.05 14.29 -0.75
CA LEU A 160 15.81 13.28 -1.50
C LEU A 160 16.40 12.21 -0.57
N GLU A 161 16.75 12.56 0.67
CA GLU A 161 17.24 11.66 1.71
C GLU A 161 16.29 10.48 2.00
N TYR A 162 15.00 10.63 1.69
CA TYR A 162 13.99 9.60 1.95
C TYR A 162 13.81 8.59 0.82
N HIS A 163 14.31 8.88 -0.38
CA HIS A 163 14.07 8.03 -1.55
C HIS A 163 15.17 8.12 -2.63
N ARG A 164 16.38 8.55 -2.27
CA ARG A 164 17.53 8.60 -3.20
C ARG A 164 17.90 7.23 -3.78
N ASP A 165 17.65 6.17 -3.02
CA ASP A 165 17.94 4.78 -3.36
C ASP A 165 16.89 3.87 -2.68
N LEU A 166 16.84 2.59 -3.07
CA LEU A 166 15.86 1.65 -2.55
C LEU A 166 16.03 1.40 -1.04
N ALA A 167 17.26 1.48 -0.51
CA ALA A 167 17.52 1.30 0.92
C ALA A 167 17.02 2.50 1.74
N ALA A 168 17.20 3.72 1.24
CA ALA A 168 16.65 4.95 1.80
C ALA A 168 15.12 4.90 1.83
N LEU A 169 14.50 4.49 0.71
CA LEU A 169 13.05 4.29 0.66
C LEU A 169 12.60 3.20 1.65
N GLY A 170 13.36 2.12 1.80
CA GLY A 170 13.15 1.08 2.82
C GLY A 170 13.13 1.62 4.24
N ARG A 171 14.16 2.37 4.64
CA ARG A 171 14.23 3.04 5.95
C ARG A 171 13.08 4.02 6.15
N THR A 172 12.70 4.78 5.11
CA THR A 172 11.56 5.71 5.14
C THR A 172 10.25 4.98 5.41
N VAL A 173 9.95 3.92 4.65
CA VAL A 173 8.75 3.08 4.86
C VAL A 173 8.72 2.59 6.31
N ARG A 174 9.82 2.01 6.79
CA ARG A 174 9.91 1.48 8.16
C ARG A 174 9.64 2.57 9.20
N ARG A 175 10.28 3.74 9.09
CA ARG A 175 10.09 4.88 10.01
C ARG A 175 8.65 5.38 10.00
N VAL A 176 8.02 5.48 8.83
CA VAL A 176 6.61 5.85 8.71
C VAL A 176 5.72 4.84 9.43
N LEU A 177 5.89 3.53 9.17
CA LEU A 177 5.05 2.50 9.78
C LEU A 177 5.25 2.41 11.29
N LEU A 178 6.48 2.58 11.80
CA LEU A 178 6.74 2.67 13.23
C LEU A 178 6.07 3.89 13.86
N CYS A 179 6.13 5.05 13.20
CA CYS A 179 5.47 6.26 13.67
C CYS A 179 3.94 6.09 13.71
N LEU A 180 3.34 5.53 12.65
CA LEU A 180 1.91 5.20 12.64
C LEU A 180 1.58 4.21 13.76
N CYS A 181 2.35 3.15 13.94
CA CYS A 181 2.13 2.16 14.98
C CYS A 181 2.18 2.76 16.41
N ALA A 182 3.09 3.71 16.66
CA ALA A 182 3.15 4.45 17.93
C ALA A 182 1.93 5.35 18.18
N HIS A 183 1.18 5.68 17.13
CA HIS A 183 -0.04 6.48 17.17
C HIS A 183 -1.31 5.66 16.88
N ASP A 184 -1.22 4.33 16.91
CA ASP A 184 -2.36 3.45 16.69
C ASP A 184 -3.28 3.46 17.92
N PRO A 185 -4.57 3.86 17.79
CA PRO A 185 -5.49 3.82 18.91
C PRO A 185 -5.70 2.41 19.47
N ALA A 186 -5.58 1.36 18.66
CA ALA A 186 -5.71 -0.03 19.14
C ALA A 186 -4.59 -0.39 20.12
N HIS A 187 -3.39 0.14 19.91
CA HIS A 187 -2.26 -0.05 20.81
C HIS A 187 -2.39 0.78 22.10
N GLN A 188 -2.92 2.00 22.00
CA GLN A 188 -3.14 2.88 23.16
C GLN A 188 -4.18 2.33 24.15
N GLU A 189 -5.08 1.46 23.69
CA GLU A 189 -6.04 0.75 24.55
C GLU A 189 -5.38 -0.38 25.38
N GLY A 190 -4.08 -0.63 25.22
CA GLY A 190 -3.32 -1.67 25.95
C GLY A 190 -3.69 -3.10 25.57
N SER A 191 -4.46 -3.27 24.49
CA SER A 191 -5.07 -4.55 24.12
C SER A 191 -4.22 -5.38 23.16
N GLU A 192 -3.23 -4.79 22.47
CA GLU A 192 -2.57 -5.42 21.33
C GLU A 192 -1.06 -5.11 21.29
N VAL A 193 -0.28 -6.12 20.91
CA VAL A 193 1.16 -5.96 20.59
C VAL A 193 1.26 -5.09 19.32
N PRO A 194 2.13 -4.06 19.31
CA PRO A 194 2.34 -3.23 18.12
C PRO A 194 2.60 -4.09 16.88
N CYS A 195 1.88 -3.85 15.78
CA CYS A 195 1.97 -4.69 14.57
C CYS A 195 3.41 -4.76 14.00
N MET A 196 4.17 -3.68 14.16
CA MET A 196 5.58 -3.56 13.79
C MET A 196 6.56 -4.21 14.78
N GLN A 197 6.09 -4.65 15.95
CA GLN A 197 6.86 -5.40 16.96
C GLN A 197 6.37 -6.85 17.10
N SER A 198 5.40 -7.26 16.29
CA SER A 198 4.85 -8.60 16.35
C SER A 198 5.93 -9.64 16.07
N ARG A 199 5.92 -10.75 16.82
CA ARG A 199 6.79 -11.90 16.55
C ARG A 199 6.56 -12.47 15.15
N ALA A 200 5.38 -12.27 14.56
CA ALA A 200 5.08 -12.64 13.18
C ALA A 200 6.03 -11.94 12.19
N LEU A 201 6.28 -10.64 12.36
CA LEU A 201 7.25 -9.90 11.55
C LEU A 201 8.66 -10.52 11.60
N GLN A 202 9.04 -11.07 12.76
CA GLN A 202 10.35 -11.68 12.99
C GLN A 202 10.45 -13.14 12.53
N ARG A 203 9.38 -13.94 12.72
CA ARG A 203 9.39 -15.40 12.50
C ARG A 203 8.85 -15.83 11.15
N SER A 204 7.77 -15.19 10.69
CA SER A 204 6.98 -15.62 9.54
C SER A 204 6.50 -14.39 8.79
N HIS A 205 7.37 -13.85 7.94
CA HIS A 205 7.06 -12.67 7.14
C HIS A 205 5.91 -12.94 6.14
N SER A 206 5.52 -14.20 5.92
CA SER A 206 4.35 -14.62 5.14
C SER A 206 3.01 -14.21 5.72
N GLU A 207 2.91 -14.10 7.04
CA GLU A 207 1.66 -13.78 7.73
C GLU A 207 1.56 -12.30 8.12
N TRP A 208 2.66 -11.57 8.01
CA TRP A 208 2.68 -10.18 8.45
C TRP A 208 1.78 -9.29 7.58
N THR A 209 0.92 -8.54 8.26
CA THR A 209 0.07 -7.50 7.68
C THR A 209 0.16 -6.26 8.55
N PHE A 210 0.32 -5.09 7.94
CA PHE A 210 0.26 -3.84 8.69
C PHE A 210 -1.18 -3.58 9.12
N THR A 211 -1.42 -3.46 10.42
CA THR A 211 -2.71 -3.06 10.97
C THR A 211 -2.61 -1.67 11.57
N PHE A 212 -3.68 -0.89 11.41
CA PHE A 212 -3.83 0.41 12.07
C PHE A 212 -5.28 0.60 12.49
N ALA A 213 -5.54 0.95 13.75
CA ALA A 213 -6.87 1.02 14.34
C ALA A 213 -7.68 -0.28 14.19
N ARG A 214 -7.02 -1.44 14.27
CA ARG A 214 -7.54 -2.80 13.95
C ARG A 214 -7.95 -3.03 12.49
N GLU A 215 -7.61 -2.12 11.58
CA GLU A 215 -7.87 -2.29 10.15
C GLU A 215 -6.59 -2.79 9.46
N PRO A 216 -6.62 -3.95 8.76
CA PRO A 216 -5.53 -4.37 7.90
C PRO A 216 -5.38 -3.40 6.72
N LEU A 217 -4.17 -2.90 6.49
CA LEU A 217 -3.86 -1.97 5.41
C LEU A 217 -2.86 -2.59 4.44
N ALA A 218 -3.20 -2.58 3.14
CA ALA A 218 -2.21 -2.76 2.10
C ALA A 218 -1.39 -1.48 1.96
N VAL A 219 -0.08 -1.58 2.14
CA VAL A 219 0.86 -0.46 2.03
C VAL A 219 1.63 -0.59 0.72
N MET A 220 1.71 0.49 -0.06
CA MET A 220 2.46 0.53 -1.32
C MET A 220 3.27 1.81 -1.42
N ALA A 221 4.55 1.70 -1.79
CA ALA A 221 5.40 2.86 -2.03
C ALA A 221 5.53 3.19 -3.52
N PHE A 222 5.51 4.47 -3.84
CA PHE A 222 5.78 5.03 -5.17
C PHE A 222 6.89 6.06 -5.04
N ALA A 223 7.88 6.01 -5.92
CA ALA A 223 9.08 6.85 -5.82
C ALA A 223 9.66 7.15 -7.21
N PRO A 224 10.40 8.26 -7.37
CA PRO A 224 11.02 8.63 -8.65
C PRO A 224 12.22 7.75 -9.02
N LEU A 225 12.69 6.90 -8.10
CA LEU A 225 13.77 5.94 -8.33
C LEU A 225 13.35 4.76 -9.23
N TYR A 226 12.05 4.54 -9.40
CA TYR A 226 11.52 3.48 -10.25
C TYR A 226 11.45 3.92 -11.71
N PRO A 227 11.87 3.08 -12.69
CA PRO A 227 11.84 3.45 -14.10
C PRO A 227 10.39 3.59 -14.61
N PRO A 228 10.12 4.32 -15.72
CA PRO A 228 8.76 4.70 -16.12
C PRO A 228 7.79 3.53 -16.31
N GLU A 229 8.29 2.41 -16.81
CA GLU A 229 7.59 1.15 -17.06
C GLU A 229 7.23 0.41 -15.76
N HIS A 230 7.91 0.72 -14.66
CA HIS A 230 7.68 0.06 -13.38
C HIS A 230 6.35 0.50 -12.77
N THR A 231 5.63 -0.44 -12.16
CA THR A 231 4.29 -0.19 -11.61
C THR A 231 4.29 0.77 -10.41
N ARG A 232 5.46 0.97 -9.78
CA ARG A 232 5.69 1.92 -8.68
C ARG A 232 6.28 3.27 -9.12
N SER A 233 6.41 3.51 -10.42
CA SER A 233 6.93 4.78 -10.96
C SER A 233 5.99 5.96 -10.69
N LEU A 234 6.59 7.11 -10.40
CA LEU A 234 5.91 8.40 -10.38
C LEU A 234 6.06 9.03 -11.78
N ARG A 235 4.98 9.06 -12.56
CA ARG A 235 5.00 9.74 -13.87
C ARG A 235 4.86 11.25 -13.71
N GLY A 236 5.43 11.99 -14.67
CA GLY A 236 5.43 13.46 -14.66
C GLY A 236 6.60 14.06 -13.87
N HIS A 237 7.52 13.22 -13.40
CA HIS A 237 8.71 13.65 -12.68
C HIS A 237 9.96 13.22 -13.45
N PRO A 238 10.95 14.11 -13.64
CA PRO A 238 12.19 13.73 -14.28
C PRO A 238 12.88 12.66 -13.43
N ILE A 239 13.28 11.57 -14.08
CA ILE A 239 14.02 10.49 -13.42
C ILE A 239 15.40 11.04 -13.07
N PRO A 240 15.87 10.82 -11.84
CA PRO A 240 17.28 10.99 -11.52
C PRO A 240 18.09 10.11 -12.47
N LEU A 241 18.81 10.70 -13.43
CA LEU A 241 19.93 10.00 -14.05
C LEU A 241 20.95 9.79 -12.93
N VAL A 242 20.79 8.70 -12.17
CA VAL A 242 21.86 8.22 -11.31
C VAL A 242 23.03 8.00 -12.25
N PRO A 243 24.18 8.65 -12.05
CA PRO A 243 25.36 8.33 -12.83
C PRO A 243 25.57 6.84 -12.63
N SER A 244 25.35 6.05 -13.69
CA SER A 244 25.65 4.64 -13.66
C SER A 244 27.09 4.56 -13.19
N THR A 245 27.32 4.04 -11.98
CA THR A 245 28.64 3.61 -11.57
C THR A 245 28.94 2.46 -12.51
N ALA A 246 29.43 2.80 -13.71
CA ALA A 246 29.93 1.87 -14.67
C ALA A 246 30.86 0.98 -13.86
N ALA A 247 30.49 -0.29 -13.73
CA ALA A 247 31.36 -1.29 -13.18
C ALA A 247 32.69 -1.10 -13.89
N THR A 248 33.73 -0.73 -13.15
CA THR A 248 35.10 -0.73 -13.65
C THR A 248 35.37 -2.17 -14.04
N SER A 249 35.05 -2.51 -15.29
CA SER A 249 35.46 -3.74 -15.93
C SER A 249 36.97 -3.62 -16.03
N THR A 250 37.68 -4.13 -15.04
CA THR A 250 39.08 -4.52 -15.19
C THR A 250 39.13 -5.51 -16.33
N SER A 251 39.41 -5.01 -17.53
CA SER A 251 39.76 -5.79 -18.71
C SER A 251 41.07 -6.49 -18.39
N ARG A 252 40.96 -7.72 -17.88
CA ARG A 252 42.08 -8.66 -17.84
C ARG A 252 42.20 -9.22 -19.25
N SER A 253 43.09 -8.63 -20.04
CA SER A 253 43.57 -9.24 -21.27
C SER A 253 44.49 -10.38 -20.87
N ASP A 254 44.10 -11.62 -21.16
CA ASP A 254 45.07 -12.69 -21.35
C ASP A 254 44.61 -13.59 -22.50
N ASN A 255 45.59 -13.92 -23.31
CA ASN A 255 45.54 -14.46 -24.66
C ASN A 255 45.41 -15.99 -24.69
N ALA A 256 44.78 -16.45 -25.78
CA ALA A 256 45.15 -17.61 -26.62
C ALA A 256 44.92 -19.07 -26.16
N GLY A 257 44.31 -19.83 -27.10
CA GLY A 257 44.22 -21.30 -27.19
C GLY A 257 42.77 -21.77 -27.09
N GLY A 258 42.03 -22.13 -28.14
CA GLY A 258 42.37 -22.99 -29.27
C GLY A 258 41.83 -24.40 -29.00
N GLY A 259 40.71 -24.82 -29.63
CA GLY A 259 40.26 -26.21 -29.55
C GLY A 259 38.79 -26.50 -29.90
N ALA A 260 38.61 -27.11 -31.06
CA ALA A 260 37.46 -27.79 -31.66
C ALA A 260 36.28 -28.31 -30.78
N MET A 261 35.06 -28.08 -31.29
CA MET A 261 33.87 -28.96 -31.19
C MET A 261 34.14 -30.30 -31.92
N PRO A 262 33.54 -31.46 -31.55
CA PRO A 262 32.08 -31.64 -31.61
C PRO A 262 31.45 -32.65 -30.61
N GLY A 263 30.10 -32.65 -30.55
CA GLY A 263 29.33 -33.88 -30.30
C GLY A 263 28.30 -33.84 -29.18
N CYS A 264 27.03 -33.68 -29.55
CA CYS A 264 25.90 -34.31 -28.85
C CYS A 264 25.98 -35.84 -29.08
N PRO A 265 25.52 -36.72 -28.15
CA PRO A 265 24.08 -36.96 -28.03
C PRO A 265 23.54 -37.36 -26.63
N CYS A 266 22.23 -37.16 -26.49
CA CYS A 266 21.20 -37.92 -25.78
C CYS A 266 21.58 -38.91 -24.66
N GLY A 267 20.87 -38.81 -23.52
CA GLY A 267 20.35 -39.98 -22.80
C GLY A 267 20.46 -39.96 -21.28
N GLY A 268 19.38 -40.39 -20.61
CA GLY A 268 19.50 -41.20 -19.40
C GLY A 268 18.99 -40.60 -18.10
N ILE A 269 17.74 -40.93 -17.79
CA ILE A 269 17.14 -40.95 -16.46
C ILE A 269 17.98 -41.83 -15.53
N SER A 270 18.15 -41.46 -14.25
CA SER A 270 18.06 -42.38 -13.09
C SER A 270 18.15 -41.65 -11.75
N ASP A 271 17.19 -42.01 -10.91
CA ASP A 271 17.11 -41.75 -9.47
C ASP A 271 18.38 -42.16 -8.72
N ALA A 272 18.74 -41.38 -7.69
CA ALA A 272 19.57 -41.86 -6.61
C ALA A 272 19.09 -41.28 -5.28
N VAL A 273 18.41 -42.15 -4.54
CA VAL A 273 18.20 -42.13 -3.10
C VAL A 273 19.54 -42.01 -2.38
N VAL A 274 19.67 -41.05 -1.45
CA VAL A 274 20.63 -41.16 -0.34
C VAL A 274 19.92 -40.80 0.95
N SER A 275 19.73 -41.84 1.76
CA SER A 275 19.38 -41.78 3.18
C SER A 275 20.64 -41.70 4.04
N GLN A 276 20.46 -41.08 5.20
CA GLN A 276 21.24 -41.17 6.45
C GLN A 276 22.63 -40.51 6.52
N ALA A 277 22.75 -39.54 7.43
CA ALA A 277 23.48 -39.75 8.68
C ALA A 277 23.08 -38.68 9.71
N ALA A 278 22.51 -39.14 10.82
CA ALA A 278 22.32 -38.38 12.05
C ALA A 278 23.50 -38.68 12.99
N ALA A 279 24.14 -37.61 13.47
CA ALA A 279 24.95 -37.56 14.70
C ALA A 279 24.85 -36.07 15.12
N GLY A 280 24.36 -35.66 16.28
CA GLY A 280 24.43 -36.26 17.60
C GLY A 280 25.25 -35.32 18.47
N LEU A 281 24.64 -34.25 19.02
CA LEU A 281 25.23 -33.39 20.05
C LEU A 281 24.16 -32.82 21.00
N ASP A 282 24.24 -33.33 22.25
CA ASP A 282 24.08 -32.70 23.57
C ASP A 282 22.90 -31.74 23.89
N PRO A 283 22.00 -32.09 24.83
CA PRO A 283 20.99 -31.19 25.38
C PRO A 283 21.44 -30.65 26.75
N GLY A 284 22.01 -29.45 26.81
CA GLY A 284 22.66 -29.06 28.07
C GLY A 284 22.95 -27.60 28.39
N VAL A 285 22.33 -26.60 27.76
CA VAL A 285 22.47 -25.20 28.24
C VAL A 285 21.16 -24.43 28.04
N LYS A 286 20.52 -24.04 29.15
CA LYS A 286 19.41 -23.07 29.16
C LYS A 286 20.00 -21.66 29.07
N PRO A 287 19.68 -20.84 28.07
CA PRO A 287 20.02 -19.42 28.12
C PRO A 287 19.06 -18.70 29.06
N ASN A 288 19.64 -17.98 30.03
CA ASN A 288 18.94 -17.08 30.92
C ASN A 288 18.23 -15.98 30.12
N ALA A 289 16.95 -15.76 30.42
CA ALA A 289 16.18 -14.63 29.91
C ALA A 289 16.78 -13.32 30.46
N PRO A 290 17.04 -12.31 29.63
CA PRO A 290 17.33 -10.97 30.13
C PRO A 290 16.05 -10.39 30.74
N THR A 291 16.16 -9.96 31.98
CA THR A 291 15.14 -9.23 32.72
C THR A 291 15.06 -7.81 32.17
N ASP A 292 13.86 -7.42 31.73
CA ASP A 292 13.51 -6.05 31.37
C ASP A 292 13.59 -5.16 32.62
N ALA A 293 14.64 -4.36 32.70
CA ALA A 293 14.69 -3.18 33.56
C ALA A 293 15.35 -2.04 32.77
N ASP A 294 14.76 -0.85 32.91
CA ASP A 294 15.27 0.45 32.45
C ASP A 294 15.10 0.82 30.96
N TYR A 295 13.84 0.98 30.53
CA TYR A 295 13.52 1.96 29.49
C TYR A 295 12.88 3.20 30.14
N LYS A 296 13.72 4.18 30.50
CA LYS A 296 13.26 5.50 31.00
C LYS A 296 12.76 6.35 29.83
N HIS A 297 11.48 6.69 29.86
CA HIS A 297 10.91 7.73 28.99
C HIS A 297 11.59 9.09 29.25
N PRO A 298 12.09 9.79 28.22
CA PRO A 298 12.44 11.21 28.37
C PRO A 298 11.16 12.05 28.43
N SER A 299 10.96 12.72 29.57
CA SER A 299 9.96 13.77 29.78
C SER A 299 10.26 14.98 28.87
N PRO A 300 9.26 15.58 28.20
CA PRO A 300 9.50 16.75 27.36
C PRO A 300 9.67 18.00 28.23
N ALA A 301 10.88 18.55 28.26
CA ALA A 301 11.15 19.87 28.81
C ALA A 301 10.39 20.94 28.01
N ALA A 302 9.68 21.80 28.74
CA ALA A 302 8.97 22.96 28.21
C ALA A 302 9.98 23.95 27.60
N ALA A 303 9.89 24.18 26.30
CA ALA A 303 10.56 25.28 25.63
C ALA A 303 9.59 26.47 25.54
N THR A 304 9.79 27.46 26.40
CA THR A 304 9.23 28.80 26.27
C THR A 304 9.95 29.54 25.15
N SER A 305 9.25 29.80 24.05
CA SER A 305 9.73 30.64 22.94
C SER A 305 9.17 32.04 23.10
N SER A 306 10.05 33.01 23.37
CA SER A 306 9.73 34.44 23.35
C SER A 306 9.66 34.93 21.90
N VAL A 307 8.52 35.50 21.54
CA VAL A 307 8.28 36.14 20.24
C VAL A 307 8.99 37.49 20.20
N VAL A 308 9.95 37.66 19.29
CA VAL A 308 10.43 38.97 18.83
C VAL A 308 9.88 39.18 17.42
N SER A 309 8.99 40.15 17.28
CA SER A 309 8.41 40.58 16.02
C SER A 309 9.40 41.44 15.24
N GLY A 310 9.81 40.97 14.07
CA GLY A 310 10.51 41.76 13.06
C GLY A 310 9.78 41.64 11.73
N ALA A 311 9.06 42.70 11.35
CA ALA A 311 8.38 42.79 10.06
C ALA A 311 9.35 43.28 8.98
N THR A 312 9.58 42.47 7.95
CA THR A 312 10.13 42.93 6.67
C THR A 312 9.33 42.32 5.54
N SER A 313 8.49 43.14 4.93
CA SER A 313 7.77 42.86 3.68
C SER A 313 8.76 42.97 2.50
N GLY A 314 9.28 41.83 2.05
CA GLY A 314 9.95 41.69 0.77
C GLY A 314 9.05 40.92 -0.19
N VAL A 315 8.52 41.59 -1.20
CA VAL A 315 7.83 40.95 -2.32
C VAL A 315 8.91 40.39 -3.25
N GLU A 316 9.29 39.13 -3.04
CA GLU A 316 10.13 38.41 -3.99
C GLU A 316 9.25 37.92 -5.15
N SER A 317 9.48 38.50 -6.33
CA SER A 317 8.94 38.02 -7.58
C SER A 317 9.73 36.78 -8.01
N ASP A 318 9.19 35.61 -7.68
CA ASP A 318 9.70 34.32 -8.16
C ASP A 318 9.58 34.25 -9.68
N THR A 319 10.69 34.54 -10.35
CA THR A 319 10.85 34.27 -11.78
C THR A 319 11.32 32.82 -11.88
N PRO A 320 10.58 31.91 -12.55
CA PRO A 320 10.96 30.51 -12.63
C PRO A 320 12.24 30.38 -13.45
N SER A 321 13.36 30.14 -12.78
CA SER A 321 14.65 29.87 -13.39
C SER A 321 14.56 28.59 -14.22
N ALA A 322 14.50 28.74 -15.53
CA ALA A 322 14.54 27.64 -16.50
C ALA A 322 15.92 26.96 -16.43
N GLY A 323 15.98 25.67 -16.09
CA GLY A 323 17.15 24.84 -16.44
C GLY A 323 17.46 23.65 -15.55
N GLY A 324 16.99 23.60 -14.31
CA GLY A 324 17.12 22.39 -13.49
C GLY A 324 16.01 21.41 -13.84
N SER A 325 16.34 20.22 -14.35
CA SER A 325 15.41 19.09 -14.39
C SER A 325 15.09 18.69 -12.94
N GLY A 326 14.23 19.45 -12.29
CA GLY A 326 13.88 19.34 -10.88
C GLY A 326 13.26 17.97 -10.65
N GLN A 327 14.06 17.06 -10.10
CA GLN A 327 13.58 15.77 -9.63
C GLN A 327 12.39 16.01 -8.71
N SER A 328 11.40 15.12 -8.75
CA SER A 328 10.41 15.10 -7.68
C SER A 328 11.16 14.98 -6.37
N GLU A 329 11.01 15.95 -5.51
CA GLU A 329 11.47 15.84 -4.13
C GLU A 329 10.55 14.92 -3.32
N SER A 330 9.51 14.34 -3.93
CA SER A 330 8.49 13.57 -3.24
C SER A 330 8.50 12.09 -3.62
N CYS A 331 8.38 11.23 -2.61
CA CYS A 331 7.84 9.88 -2.73
C CYS A 331 6.49 9.79 -2.01
N PHE A 332 5.73 8.73 -2.28
CA PHE A 332 4.38 8.56 -1.76
C PHE A 332 4.18 7.16 -1.18
N LEU A 333 3.53 7.10 -0.03
CA LEU A 333 3.03 5.86 0.57
C LEU A 333 1.51 5.85 0.48
N VAL A 334 0.98 4.80 -0.12
CA VAL A 334 -0.46 4.60 -0.28
C VAL A 334 -0.91 3.50 0.66
N PHE A 335 -1.86 3.83 1.53
CA PHE A 335 -2.48 2.93 2.49
C PHE A 335 -3.90 2.63 2.01
N GLN A 336 -4.19 1.37 1.75
CA GLN A 336 -5.51 0.94 1.29
C GLN A 336 -6.11 -0.03 2.30
N PRO A 337 -7.24 0.33 2.94
CA PRO A 337 -7.96 -0.57 3.82
C PRO A 337 -8.34 -1.85 3.09
N GLU A 338 -8.02 -2.99 3.69
CA GLU A 338 -8.30 -4.28 3.06
C GLU A 338 -9.79 -4.51 2.89
N SER A 339 -10.60 -4.02 3.83
CA SER A 339 -12.05 -4.01 3.72
C SER A 339 -12.55 -3.29 2.47
N SER A 340 -11.85 -2.25 1.99
CA SER A 340 -12.17 -1.62 0.71
C SER A 340 -11.94 -2.58 -0.46
N PHE A 341 -10.88 -3.39 -0.45
CA PHE A 341 -10.68 -4.42 -1.48
C PHE A 341 -11.76 -5.50 -1.46
N LEU A 342 -12.14 -5.96 -0.26
CA LEU A 342 -13.18 -6.96 -0.09
C LEU A 342 -14.53 -6.43 -0.58
N TRP A 343 -14.84 -5.18 -0.26
CA TRP A 343 -16.05 -4.48 -0.70
C TRP A 343 -16.17 -4.43 -2.24
N TYR A 344 -15.05 -4.20 -2.92
CA TYR A 344 -15.02 -4.10 -4.39
C TYR A 344 -14.79 -5.43 -5.12
N ASP A 345 -14.75 -6.56 -4.42
CA ASP A 345 -14.56 -7.90 -4.98
C ASP A 345 -13.41 -7.94 -6.00
N ILE A 346 -12.25 -7.42 -5.61
CA ILE A 346 -11.08 -7.35 -6.51
C ILE A 346 -10.63 -8.75 -6.95
N GLY A 347 -11.04 -9.79 -6.22
CA GLY A 347 -10.71 -11.19 -6.50
C GLY A 347 -9.45 -11.63 -5.76
N ASP A 348 -9.35 -12.95 -5.57
CA ASP A 348 -8.20 -13.58 -4.92
C ASP A 348 -6.92 -13.43 -5.73
N TRP A 349 -5.79 -13.72 -5.08
CA TRP A 349 -4.54 -13.85 -5.79
C TRP A 349 -4.61 -15.05 -6.74
N VAL A 350 -4.17 -14.85 -7.97
CA VAL A 350 -4.05 -15.87 -9.01
C VAL A 350 -2.59 -15.88 -9.48
N PRO A 351 -1.93 -17.05 -9.61
CA PRO A 351 -0.59 -17.18 -10.17
C PRO A 351 -0.44 -16.51 -11.54
N GLY A 352 0.79 -16.17 -11.91
CA GLY A 352 1.10 -15.66 -13.24
C GLY A 352 0.64 -16.60 -14.35
N SER A 353 1.05 -17.86 -14.25
CA SER A 353 0.69 -18.95 -15.17
C SER A 353 -0.82 -19.18 -15.34
N LEU A 354 -1.63 -18.87 -14.33
CA LEU A 354 -3.09 -19.08 -14.35
C LEU A 354 -3.89 -17.83 -14.71
N THR A 355 -3.25 -16.68 -14.90
CA THR A 355 -3.95 -15.42 -15.20
C THR A 355 -4.54 -15.44 -16.61
N ASN A 356 -5.86 -15.34 -16.74
CA ASN A 356 -6.50 -15.28 -18.06
C ASN A 356 -6.48 -13.87 -18.65
N PHE A 357 -5.43 -13.54 -19.40
CA PHE A 357 -5.31 -12.25 -20.09
C PHE A 357 -6.27 -12.08 -21.27
N HIS A 358 -6.70 -13.17 -21.90
CA HIS A 358 -7.59 -13.10 -23.06
C HIS A 358 -9.02 -12.78 -22.64
N ASN A 359 -9.54 -13.53 -21.66
CA ASN A 359 -10.89 -13.38 -21.13
C ASN A 359 -10.87 -13.28 -19.59
N PRO A 360 -10.53 -12.10 -19.03
CA PRO A 360 -10.41 -11.93 -17.60
C PRO A 360 -11.75 -12.19 -16.91
N THR A 361 -11.76 -13.14 -15.99
CA THR A 361 -12.95 -13.56 -15.24
C THR A 361 -13.10 -12.79 -13.93
N THR A 362 -12.00 -12.25 -13.41
CA THR A 362 -11.97 -11.43 -12.19
C THR A 362 -11.58 -9.98 -12.48
N TYR A 363 -11.93 -9.08 -11.56
CA TYR A 363 -11.52 -7.68 -11.66
C TYR A 363 -9.99 -7.52 -11.63
N ARG A 364 -9.29 -8.28 -10.78
CA ARG A 364 -7.81 -8.33 -10.73
C ARG A 364 -7.20 -8.75 -12.07
N GLU A 365 -7.72 -9.79 -12.73
CA GLU A 365 -7.26 -10.18 -14.08
C GLU A 365 -7.51 -9.05 -15.09
N GLY A 366 -8.66 -8.38 -15.01
CA GLY A 366 -8.97 -7.22 -15.84
C GLY A 366 -7.98 -6.06 -15.63
N ILE A 367 -7.58 -5.80 -14.38
CA ILE A 367 -6.50 -4.84 -14.08
C ILE A 367 -5.19 -5.30 -14.72
N ARG A 368 -4.78 -6.57 -14.51
CA ARG A 368 -3.52 -7.11 -15.06
C ARG A 368 -3.49 -6.99 -16.59
N LYS A 369 -4.57 -7.32 -17.28
CA LYS A 369 -4.73 -7.14 -18.72
C LYS A 369 -4.53 -5.69 -19.16
N LYS A 370 -5.13 -4.72 -18.45
CA LYS A 370 -4.96 -3.29 -18.75
C LYS A 370 -3.51 -2.83 -18.57
N PHE A 371 -2.84 -3.29 -17.52
CA PHE A 371 -1.43 -2.97 -17.29
C PHE A 371 -0.52 -3.58 -18.37
N GLN A 372 -0.77 -4.83 -18.78
CA GLN A 372 -0.06 -5.47 -19.89
C GLN A 372 -0.25 -4.71 -21.20
N ALA A 373 -1.48 -4.30 -21.52
CA ALA A 373 -1.79 -3.52 -22.72
C ALA A 373 -1.12 -2.13 -22.74
N GLU A 374 -0.81 -1.56 -21.57
CA GLU A 374 -0.07 -0.30 -21.42
C GLU A 374 1.46 -0.48 -21.34
N GLY A 375 1.98 -1.70 -21.52
CA GLY A 375 3.42 -2.00 -21.42
C GLY A 375 3.97 -1.91 -19.99
N LYS A 376 3.09 -1.95 -18.97
CA LYS A 376 3.43 -1.83 -17.55
C LYS A 376 3.27 -3.18 -16.85
N ASN A 377 4.03 -4.17 -17.30
CA ASN A 377 3.88 -5.53 -16.78
C ASN A 377 4.13 -5.58 -15.27
N TYR A 378 3.20 -6.18 -14.54
CA TYR A 378 3.46 -6.61 -13.17
C TYR A 378 4.31 -7.88 -13.23
N PRO A 379 5.43 -7.97 -12.49
CA PRO A 379 6.01 -9.26 -12.20
C PRO A 379 4.97 -10.07 -11.42
N LEU A 380 4.37 -11.05 -12.10
CA LEU A 380 3.49 -12.01 -11.47
C LEU A 380 4.36 -13.13 -10.93
N THR A 381 4.16 -13.44 -9.66
CA THR A 381 4.80 -14.58 -9.03
C THR A 381 3.94 -15.83 -9.20
N GLU A 382 4.57 -16.99 -9.20
CA GLU A 382 3.89 -18.29 -9.19
C GLU A 382 3.43 -18.69 -7.79
N GLU A 383 3.94 -18.02 -6.75
CA GLU A 383 3.52 -18.17 -5.36
C GLU A 383 3.00 -16.84 -4.79
N PRO A 384 2.03 -16.87 -3.87
CA PRO A 384 1.54 -15.66 -3.23
C PRO A 384 2.68 -15.03 -2.43
N LEU A 385 3.08 -13.83 -2.84
CA LEU A 385 4.07 -13.09 -2.08
C LEU A 385 3.43 -12.55 -0.80
N PRO A 386 4.15 -12.59 0.31
CA PRO A 386 3.72 -11.91 1.51
C PRO A 386 3.54 -10.41 1.30
N MET A 387 2.59 -9.80 2.02
CA MET A 387 2.27 -8.36 1.91
C MET A 387 3.48 -7.45 2.08
N ILE A 388 4.44 -7.85 2.90
CA ILE A 388 5.68 -7.13 3.15
C ILE A 388 6.53 -6.90 1.89
N HIS A 389 6.52 -7.86 0.96
CA HIS A 389 7.21 -7.77 -0.33
C HIS A 389 6.40 -7.03 -1.39
N HIS A 390 5.13 -6.74 -1.12
CA HIS A 390 4.31 -5.88 -1.97
C HIS A 390 4.49 -4.40 -1.65
N THR A 391 4.92 -4.06 -0.42
CA THR A 391 5.17 -2.69 0.02
C THR A 391 6.28 -2.03 -0.77
N LEU A 392 7.43 -2.71 -0.89
CA LEU A 392 8.55 -2.29 -1.71
C LEU A 392 8.92 -3.37 -2.71
N ARG A 393 9.11 -2.96 -3.96
CA ARG A 393 9.58 -3.82 -5.03
C ARG A 393 11.04 -3.51 -5.35
N PRO A 394 11.83 -4.51 -5.79
CA PRO A 394 13.10 -4.25 -6.44
C PRO A 394 12.93 -3.28 -7.62
N VAL A 395 13.99 -2.54 -7.97
CA VAL A 395 13.92 -1.57 -9.07
C VAL A 395 13.96 -2.29 -10.41
N SER A 396 14.85 -3.29 -10.49
CA SER A 396 15.06 -4.09 -11.70
C SER A 396 14.64 -5.55 -11.50
N PRO A 397 14.21 -6.26 -12.56
CA PRO A 397 14.04 -7.70 -12.51
C PRO A 397 15.34 -8.40 -12.09
N GLY A 398 15.24 -9.38 -11.17
CA GLY A 398 16.39 -10.16 -10.68
C GLY A 398 17.12 -9.57 -9.48
N GLU A 399 16.85 -8.32 -9.10
CA GLU A 399 17.35 -7.75 -7.84
C GLU A 399 16.69 -8.43 -6.63
N LEU A 400 17.44 -8.53 -5.53
CA LEU A 400 16.92 -9.08 -4.27
C LEU A 400 15.80 -8.18 -3.72
N ALA A 401 14.77 -8.83 -3.17
CA ALA A 401 13.70 -8.10 -2.49
C ALA A 401 14.26 -7.29 -1.31
N PRO A 402 13.91 -5.99 -1.19
CA PRO A 402 14.42 -5.17 -0.10
C PRO A 402 13.90 -5.67 1.24
N THR A 403 14.79 -5.93 2.20
CA THR A 403 14.44 -6.40 3.55
C THR A 403 14.15 -5.24 4.50
N TRP A 404 13.34 -4.29 4.05
CA TRP A 404 13.11 -2.99 4.72
C TRP A 404 12.51 -3.10 6.13
N TRP A 405 11.94 -4.24 6.48
CA TRP A 405 11.30 -4.48 7.77
C TRP A 405 12.27 -4.97 8.85
N LYS A 406 13.43 -5.51 8.45
CA LYS A 406 14.44 -5.94 9.41
C LYS A 406 14.95 -4.70 10.15
N ALA A 407 15.21 -4.85 11.45
CA ALA A 407 15.97 -3.82 12.15
C ALA A 407 17.35 -3.73 11.48
N ASP A 408 17.90 -2.52 11.40
CA ASP A 408 19.30 -2.38 11.03
C ASP A 408 20.08 -3.18 12.09
N GLU A 409 20.77 -4.24 11.66
CA GLU A 409 21.74 -4.97 12.49
C GLU A 409 22.92 -4.02 12.66
N GLY A 410 22.79 -3.11 13.63
CA GLY A 410 23.81 -2.13 14.00
C GLY A 410 24.95 -2.75 14.79
#